data_AF-A0A846RVG1-F1
#
_entry.id   AF-A0A846RVG1-F1
#
_cell.length_a   1.000
_cell.length_b   1.000
_cell.length_c   1.000
_cell.angle_alpha   90.00
_cell.angle_beta   90.00
_cell.angle_gamma   90.00
#
_symmetry.space_group_name_H-M   'P 1'
#
loop_
_entity.id
_entity.type
_entity.pdbx_description
1 polymer ?
#
loop_
_entity_poly.entity_id
_entity_poly.type
_entity_poly.pdbx_seq_one_letter_code
_entity_poly.pdbx_strand_id
1 'polypeptide(L)'
;MVLATVLVLLGPGLLKSLGSAGGLLPTAECVVETSEGEIALDRDEAQLATTAVALRARGMEAPDTTSIDEAVLQRLADGPPGDAGPSLSCRGSAAQDLEVQQLTATGLTPRAEQLREAMTEVFGEQSLGGFAPGGVDQGHGGDSTHYDGRAIDVFFRPVSEENRRQGWMLSHWLVAHARDFNVQYVIFDDRFWSAHISRGQWHDYDAPAPSNEILRHLDHVHVDVLGGDAS
;
A
#
# COMPACT_ATOMS: atom_id res chain seq x y z
N MET A 1 -69.87 12.15 31.36
CA MET A 1 -69.36 11.50 30.13
C MET A 1 -70.17 12.01 28.95
N VAL A 2 -69.51 12.67 28.00
CA VAL A 2 -69.59 12.57 26.53
C VAL A 2 -68.67 13.66 25.98
N LEU A 3 -67.76 13.24 25.09
CA LEU A 3 -66.73 14.02 24.40
C LEU A 3 -67.33 15.11 23.49
N ALA A 4 -66.56 16.19 23.28
CA ALA A 4 -66.62 16.97 22.06
C ALA A 4 -65.21 17.32 21.57
N THR A 5 -65.06 17.16 20.27
CA THR A 5 -63.88 16.99 19.43
C THR A 5 -63.19 18.34 19.12
N VAL A 6 -61.85 18.36 19.03
CA VAL A 6 -61.10 19.47 18.43
C VAL A 6 -60.45 18.99 17.14
N LEU A 7 -60.81 19.66 16.05
CA LEU A 7 -60.28 19.50 14.70
C LEU A 7 -59.15 20.52 14.52
N VAL A 8 -57.95 20.09 14.11
CA VAL A 8 -56.90 20.99 13.62
C VAL A 8 -56.50 20.55 12.21
N LEU A 9 -56.73 21.46 11.27
CA LEU A 9 -56.38 21.38 9.86
C LEU A 9 -54.86 21.60 9.69
N LEU A 10 -54.15 20.62 9.13
CA LEU A 10 -52.79 20.77 8.62
C LEU A 10 -52.85 20.97 7.10
N GLY A 11 -52.38 22.12 6.63
CA GLY A 11 -52.32 22.47 5.20
C GLY A 11 -51.28 21.65 4.41
N PRO A 12 -51.41 21.58 3.08
CA PRO A 12 -50.50 20.79 2.26
C PRO A 12 -49.17 21.54 2.06
N GLY A 13 -48.12 21.05 2.72
CA GLY A 13 -46.74 21.43 2.44
C GLY A 13 -46.28 20.80 1.12
N LEU A 14 -45.94 21.65 0.16
CA LEU A 14 -45.40 21.29 -1.15
C LEU A 14 -43.93 20.84 -1.02
N LEU A 15 -43.68 19.57 -0.70
CA LEU A 15 -42.34 18.98 -0.80
C LEU A 15 -42.02 18.71 -2.28
N LYS A 16 -41.21 19.59 -2.88
CA LYS A 16 -40.54 19.30 -4.15
C LYS A 16 -39.52 18.18 -3.91
N SER A 17 -39.91 16.96 -4.26
CA SER A 17 -38.98 15.85 -4.45
C SER A 17 -38.05 16.18 -5.61
N LEU A 18 -36.81 16.56 -5.31
CA LEU A 18 -35.71 16.44 -6.25
C LEU A 18 -35.21 15.00 -6.15
N GLY A 19 -35.50 14.23 -7.20
CA GLY A 19 -34.97 12.88 -7.34
C GLY A 19 -33.45 12.92 -7.36
N SER A 20 -32.83 12.37 -6.32
CA SER A 20 -31.41 12.04 -6.36
C SER A 20 -31.31 10.67 -7.00
N ALA A 21 -30.88 10.64 -8.26
CA ALA A 21 -30.52 9.42 -8.95
C ALA A 21 -29.41 8.74 -8.14
N GLY A 22 -29.71 7.56 -7.59
CA GLY A 22 -28.72 6.69 -6.95
C GLY A 22 -27.76 6.15 -7.99
N GLY A 23 -26.75 6.94 -8.34
CA GLY A 23 -25.51 6.41 -8.89
C GLY A 23 -24.68 5.87 -7.75
N LEU A 24 -24.34 4.58 -7.79
CA LEU A 24 -23.28 4.02 -6.96
C LEU A 24 -22.01 4.81 -7.30
N LEU A 25 -21.58 5.72 -6.41
CA LEU A 25 -20.27 6.33 -6.51
C LEU A 25 -19.25 5.18 -6.52
N PRO A 26 -18.32 5.13 -7.50
CA PRO A 26 -17.26 4.15 -7.47
C PRO A 26 -16.54 4.31 -6.13
N THR A 27 -16.54 3.24 -5.36
CA THR A 27 -15.86 3.24 -4.07
C THR A 27 -14.36 3.37 -4.33
N ALA A 28 -13.72 4.36 -3.71
CA ALA A 28 -12.30 4.68 -3.89
C ALA A 28 -11.41 3.43 -3.86
N GLU A 29 -10.47 3.34 -4.81
CA GLU A 29 -9.54 2.23 -4.88
C GLU A 29 -8.37 2.41 -3.92
N CYS A 30 -7.96 3.66 -3.69
CA CYS A 30 -6.95 4.06 -2.73
C CYS A 30 -7.47 5.21 -1.88
N VAL A 31 -6.97 5.29 -0.64
CA VAL A 31 -7.33 6.34 0.32
C VAL A 31 -6.06 6.84 0.98
N VAL A 32 -5.96 8.16 1.12
CA VAL A 32 -4.93 8.85 1.90
C VAL A 32 -5.55 9.50 3.13
N GLU A 33 -5.03 9.19 4.31
CA GLU A 33 -5.49 9.77 5.57
C GLU A 33 -4.77 11.10 5.84
N THR A 34 -5.46 12.22 5.67
CA THR A 34 -4.93 13.57 5.97
C THR A 34 -5.44 14.08 7.32
N SER A 35 -4.92 15.24 7.77
CA SER A 35 -5.42 15.89 9.00
C SER A 35 -6.83 16.46 8.84
N GLU A 36 -7.29 16.63 7.60
CA GLU A 36 -8.60 17.19 7.26
C GLU A 36 -9.63 16.09 6.92
N GLY A 37 -9.18 14.84 6.81
CA GLY A 37 -10.01 13.67 6.52
C GLY A 37 -9.38 12.74 5.48
N GLU A 38 -10.15 11.76 5.05
CA GLU A 38 -9.78 10.82 3.99
C GLU A 38 -9.92 11.46 2.60
N ILE A 39 -8.89 11.35 1.79
CA ILE A 39 -8.91 11.73 0.37
C ILE A 39 -8.87 10.46 -0.48
N ALA A 40 -9.89 10.28 -1.31
CA ALA A 40 -10.00 9.17 -2.24
C ALA A 40 -9.14 9.41 -3.48
N LEU A 41 -8.46 8.36 -3.94
CA LEU A 41 -7.74 8.33 -5.21
C LEU A 41 -8.17 7.10 -6.01
N ASP A 42 -8.20 7.22 -7.33
CA ASP A 42 -8.08 6.02 -8.16
C ASP A 42 -6.64 5.47 -8.13
N ARG A 43 -6.43 4.31 -8.76
CA ARG A 43 -5.13 3.63 -8.75
C ARG A 43 -4.06 4.44 -9.49
N ASP A 44 -4.40 5.05 -10.62
CA ASP A 44 -3.46 5.77 -11.46
C ASP A 44 -3.01 7.06 -10.75
N GLU A 45 -3.93 7.75 -10.07
CA GLU A 45 -3.64 8.89 -9.20
C GLU A 45 -2.70 8.51 -8.05
N ALA A 46 -2.95 7.37 -7.39
CA ALA A 46 -2.09 6.87 -6.32
C ALA A 46 -0.68 6.50 -6.82
N GLN A 47 -0.57 5.87 -7.99
CA GLN A 47 0.71 5.56 -8.62
C GLN A 47 1.47 6.82 -9.00
N LEU A 48 0.78 7.80 -9.59
CA LEU A 48 1.35 9.10 -9.95
C LEU A 48 1.86 9.84 -8.71
N ALA A 49 1.04 9.95 -7.67
CA ALA A 49 1.37 10.67 -6.44
C ALA A 49 2.57 10.04 -5.71
N THR A 50 2.56 8.73 -5.49
CA THR A 50 3.65 8.02 -4.79
C THR A 50 4.96 8.07 -5.57
N THR A 51 4.92 7.91 -6.89
CA THR A 51 6.11 8.02 -7.75
C THR A 51 6.68 9.44 -7.73
N ALA A 52 5.83 10.47 -7.83
CA ALA A 52 6.26 11.86 -7.79
C ALA A 52 6.91 12.23 -6.45
N VAL A 53 6.33 11.78 -5.33
CA VAL A 53 6.88 11.99 -3.99
C VAL A 53 8.26 11.35 -3.85
N ALA A 54 8.41 10.07 -4.26
CA ALA A 54 9.68 9.36 -4.20
C ALA A 54 10.78 10.04 -5.06
N LEU A 55 10.45 10.46 -6.29
CA LEU A 55 11.38 11.17 -7.17
C LEU A 55 11.79 12.53 -6.61
N ARG A 56 10.84 13.30 -6.06
CA ARG A 56 11.11 14.61 -5.43
C ARG A 56 12.00 14.46 -4.20
N ALA A 57 11.78 13.44 -3.36
CA ALA A 57 12.62 13.16 -2.20
C ALA A 57 14.09 12.89 -2.59
N ARG A 58 14.32 12.41 -3.82
CA ARG A 58 15.65 12.20 -4.40
C ARG A 58 16.20 13.42 -5.17
N GLY A 59 15.46 14.52 -5.23
CA GLY A 59 15.81 15.70 -6.04
C GLY A 59 15.76 15.45 -7.55
N MET A 60 15.02 14.44 -7.99
CA MET A 60 14.83 14.11 -9.41
C MET A 60 13.62 14.86 -9.98
N GLU A 61 13.60 15.00 -11.30
CA GLU A 61 12.41 15.48 -12.01
C GLU A 61 11.26 14.50 -11.81
N ALA A 62 10.13 15.02 -11.34
CA ALA A 62 8.93 14.24 -11.06
C ALA A 62 7.83 14.54 -12.10
N PRO A 63 6.92 13.58 -12.36
CA PRO A 63 5.81 13.81 -13.27
C PRO A 63 4.91 14.95 -12.80
N ASP A 64 4.12 15.49 -13.73
CA ASP A 64 3.12 16.52 -13.43
C ASP A 64 2.03 15.94 -12.50
N THR A 65 1.86 16.58 -11.34
CA THR A 65 0.87 16.21 -10.33
C THR A 65 -0.20 17.28 -10.14
N THR A 66 -0.45 18.13 -11.14
CA THR A 66 -1.44 19.22 -11.05
C THR A 66 -2.86 18.70 -10.77
N SER A 67 -3.17 17.45 -11.10
CA SER A 67 -4.44 16.80 -10.79
C SER A 67 -4.53 16.22 -9.37
N ILE A 68 -3.42 16.16 -8.63
CA ILE A 68 -3.36 15.56 -7.29
C ILE A 68 -3.43 16.67 -6.24
N ASP A 69 -4.24 16.47 -5.21
CA ASP A 69 -4.32 17.39 -4.07
C ASP A 69 -2.96 17.55 -3.38
N GLU A 70 -2.58 18.80 -3.08
CA GLU A 70 -1.31 19.10 -2.43
C GLU A 70 -1.20 18.44 -1.04
N ALA A 71 -2.32 18.31 -0.31
CA ALA A 71 -2.35 17.65 0.99
C ALA A 71 -2.05 16.15 0.88
N VAL A 72 -2.40 15.50 -0.24
CA VAL A 72 -2.02 14.11 -0.53
C VAL A 72 -0.51 14.00 -0.69
N LEU A 73 0.07 14.85 -1.53
CA LEU A 73 1.52 14.85 -1.79
C LEU A 73 2.32 15.11 -0.52
N GLN A 74 1.88 16.09 0.28
CA GLN A 74 2.50 16.41 1.56
C GLN A 74 2.38 15.25 2.55
N ARG A 75 1.19 14.66 2.71
CA ARG A 75 0.99 13.53 3.61
C ARG A 75 1.85 12.32 3.23
N LEU A 76 1.94 12.01 1.92
CA LEU A 76 2.76 10.91 1.42
C LEU A 76 4.27 11.15 1.62
N ALA A 77 4.71 12.40 1.56
CA ALA A 77 6.12 12.77 1.78
C ALA A 77 6.48 12.80 3.28
N ASP A 78 5.64 13.41 4.11
CA ASP A 78 6.00 13.72 5.50
C ASP A 78 5.59 12.59 6.47
N GLY A 79 4.54 11.83 6.13
CA GLY A 79 3.84 10.93 7.05
C GLY A 79 2.77 11.65 7.89
N PRO A 80 2.14 10.97 8.87
CA PRO A 80 1.21 11.59 9.82
C PRO A 80 1.90 12.66 10.69
N PRO A 81 1.17 13.63 11.28
CA PRO A 81 1.79 14.70 12.04
C PRO A 81 2.56 14.15 13.26
N GLY A 82 3.87 14.39 13.31
CA GLY A 82 4.74 14.01 14.42
C GLY A 82 5.16 12.53 14.43
N ASP A 83 4.95 11.79 13.35
CA ASP A 83 5.41 10.40 13.22
C ASP A 83 5.67 10.02 11.74
N ALA A 84 6.42 8.96 11.51
CA ALA A 84 6.43 8.25 10.24
C ALA A 84 5.43 7.08 10.35
N GLY A 85 4.53 6.92 9.37
CA GLY A 85 3.46 5.93 9.52
C GLY A 85 2.65 5.71 8.25
N PRO A 86 1.79 4.67 8.26
CA PRO A 86 0.93 4.37 7.12
C PRO A 86 0.02 5.57 6.87
N SER A 87 0.03 6.06 5.64
CA SER A 87 -0.76 7.22 5.23
C SER A 87 -1.58 6.94 3.97
N LEU A 88 -1.18 5.95 3.17
CA LEU A 88 -1.91 5.50 2.00
C LEU A 88 -2.22 4.02 2.12
N SER A 89 -3.45 3.65 1.77
CA SER A 89 -3.89 2.27 1.64
C SER A 89 -4.64 2.11 0.33
N CYS A 90 -4.44 0.99 -0.35
CA CYS A 90 -5.18 0.66 -1.56
C CYS A 90 -5.82 -0.72 -1.44
N ARG A 91 -6.98 -0.89 -2.05
CA ARG A 91 -7.68 -2.18 -2.10
C ARG A 91 -6.81 -3.28 -2.69
N GLY A 92 -6.82 -4.44 -2.04
CA GLY A 92 -6.16 -5.64 -2.55
C GLY A 92 -6.91 -6.24 -3.73
N SER A 93 -6.16 -6.69 -4.73
CA SER A 93 -6.67 -7.45 -5.87
C SER A 93 -5.60 -8.39 -6.37
N ALA A 94 -5.41 -9.52 -5.68
CA ALA A 94 -4.48 -10.55 -6.12
C ALA A 94 -4.91 -11.12 -7.49
N ALA A 95 -3.99 -11.10 -8.45
CA ALA A 95 -4.18 -11.77 -9.73
C ALA A 95 -4.29 -13.27 -9.52
N GLN A 96 -5.12 -13.91 -10.35
CA GLN A 96 -5.33 -15.36 -10.37
C GLN A 96 -4.73 -15.94 -11.65
N ASP A 97 -4.58 -17.26 -11.70
CA ASP A 97 -4.15 -18.00 -12.89
C ASP A 97 -2.78 -17.55 -13.43
N LEU A 98 -1.89 -17.09 -12.53
CA LEU A 98 -0.53 -16.74 -12.88
C LEU A 98 0.32 -18.00 -13.00
N GLU A 99 1.19 -18.06 -14.01
CA GLU A 99 2.17 -19.13 -14.13
C GLU A 99 3.21 -19.06 -12.99
N VAL A 100 3.57 -20.25 -12.49
CA VAL A 100 4.72 -20.43 -11.60
C VAL A 100 6.00 -20.15 -12.37
N GLN A 101 6.85 -19.29 -11.82
CA GLN A 101 8.11 -18.91 -12.44
C GLN A 101 9.30 -19.52 -11.70
N GLN A 102 10.32 -19.90 -12.47
CA GLN A 102 11.57 -20.44 -11.94
C GLN A 102 12.55 -19.32 -11.58
N LEU A 103 13.47 -19.61 -10.67
CA LEU A 103 14.53 -18.67 -10.29
C LEU A 103 15.40 -18.29 -11.49
N THR A 104 15.78 -17.02 -11.55
CA THR A 104 16.81 -16.51 -12.45
C THR A 104 18.20 -16.67 -11.82
N ALA A 105 19.25 -16.22 -12.52
CA ALA A 105 20.63 -16.31 -12.04
C ALA A 105 20.90 -15.51 -10.75
N THR A 106 20.05 -14.52 -10.43
CA THR A 106 20.15 -13.71 -9.21
C THR A 106 19.58 -14.42 -7.98
N GLY A 107 18.79 -15.49 -8.18
CA GLY A 107 18.00 -16.12 -7.13
C GLY A 107 16.61 -15.53 -6.92
N LEU A 108 16.19 -14.57 -7.74
CA LEU A 108 14.81 -14.07 -7.78
C LEU A 108 14.04 -14.66 -8.97
N THR A 109 12.73 -14.78 -8.83
CA THR A 109 11.81 -15.04 -9.96
C THR A 109 11.78 -13.83 -10.91
N PRO A 110 11.47 -14.02 -12.22
CA PRO A 110 11.30 -12.92 -13.18
C PRO A 110 10.36 -11.80 -12.70
N ARG A 111 9.27 -12.14 -12.01
CA ARG A 111 8.31 -11.18 -11.43
C ARG A 111 8.95 -10.35 -10.31
N ALA A 112 9.71 -10.98 -9.42
CA ALA A 112 10.43 -10.26 -8.37
C ALA A 112 11.58 -9.40 -8.94
N GLU A 113 12.26 -9.87 -10.00
CA GLU A 113 13.25 -9.08 -10.73
C GLU A 113 12.63 -7.82 -11.36
N GLN A 114 11.48 -7.95 -12.02
CA GLN A 114 10.79 -6.81 -12.61
C GLN A 114 10.44 -5.76 -11.54
N LEU A 115 9.95 -6.21 -10.37
CA LEU A 115 9.70 -5.30 -9.25
C LEU A 115 10.99 -4.63 -8.76
N ARG A 116 12.09 -5.39 -8.63
CA ARG A 116 13.41 -4.86 -8.23
C ARG A 116 13.92 -3.79 -9.18
N GLU A 117 13.79 -4.01 -10.49
CA GLU A 117 14.18 -3.04 -11.52
C GLU A 117 13.33 -1.77 -11.43
N ALA A 118 12.00 -1.90 -11.33
CA ALA A 118 11.11 -0.74 -11.19
C ALA A 118 11.38 0.05 -9.90
N MET A 119 11.65 -0.64 -8.79
CA MET A 119 12.10 0.01 -7.55
C MET A 119 13.40 0.79 -7.76
N THR A 120 14.36 0.24 -8.51
CA THR A 120 15.63 0.90 -8.80
C THR A 120 15.44 2.16 -9.65
N GLU A 121 14.52 2.16 -10.61
CA GLU A 121 14.21 3.33 -11.43
C GLU A 121 13.69 4.51 -10.57
N VAL A 122 12.79 4.23 -9.64
CA VAL A 122 12.13 5.26 -8.82
C VAL A 122 13.00 5.67 -7.63
N PHE A 123 13.59 4.71 -6.91
CA PHE A 123 14.29 4.94 -5.65
C PHE A 123 15.82 4.94 -5.77
N GLY A 124 16.36 4.55 -6.93
CA GLY A 124 17.80 4.39 -7.15
C GLY A 124 18.34 3.08 -6.58
N GLU A 125 19.66 2.97 -6.51
CA GLU A 125 20.31 1.82 -5.87
C GLU A 125 19.92 1.73 -4.38
N GLN A 126 19.40 0.58 -3.99
CA GLN A 126 18.90 0.30 -2.65
C GLN A 126 19.78 -0.71 -1.91
N SER A 127 19.72 -0.70 -0.59
CA SER A 127 20.32 -1.76 0.23
C SER A 127 19.36 -2.96 0.26
N LEU A 128 19.59 -3.95 -0.61
CA LEU A 128 18.72 -5.12 -0.76
C LEU A 128 19.23 -6.36 -0.01
N GLY A 129 18.32 -7.27 0.34
CA GLY A 129 18.63 -8.61 0.84
C GLY A 129 17.48 -9.59 0.71
N GLY A 130 17.65 -10.78 1.31
CA GLY A 130 16.66 -11.85 1.27
C GLY A 130 16.70 -12.73 0.00
N PHE A 131 17.70 -12.55 -0.86
CA PHE A 131 17.93 -13.39 -2.04
C PHE A 131 19.43 -13.43 -2.36
N ALA A 132 19.84 -14.47 -3.10
CA ALA A 132 21.23 -14.64 -3.53
C ALA A 132 21.31 -15.55 -4.77
N PRO A 133 22.37 -15.44 -5.61
CA PRO A 133 22.57 -16.34 -6.75
C PRO A 133 22.47 -17.81 -6.33
N GLY A 134 21.60 -18.56 -7.01
CA GLY A 134 21.29 -19.96 -6.67
C GLY A 134 20.15 -20.16 -5.66
N GLY A 135 19.57 -19.07 -5.14
CA GLY A 135 18.51 -19.09 -4.13
C GLY A 135 19.04 -19.04 -2.70
N VAL A 136 18.13 -18.93 -1.75
CA VAL A 136 18.39 -19.00 -0.31
C VAL A 136 17.53 -20.12 0.29
N ASP A 137 18.04 -20.81 1.31
CA ASP A 137 17.37 -21.98 1.93
C ASP A 137 17.37 -21.95 3.47
N GLN A 138 17.91 -20.88 4.05
CA GLN A 138 18.02 -20.68 5.50
C GLN A 138 17.93 -19.19 5.87
N GLY A 139 17.71 -18.90 7.16
CA GLY A 139 17.71 -17.54 7.70
C GLY A 139 16.32 -16.88 7.82
N HIS A 140 15.27 -17.54 7.32
CA HIS A 140 13.89 -17.06 7.36
C HIS A 140 12.94 -18.09 8.01
N GLY A 141 11.68 -17.70 8.25
CA GLY A 141 10.64 -18.63 8.71
C GLY A 141 10.38 -19.76 7.72
N GLY A 142 9.86 -20.90 8.19
CA GLY A 142 9.75 -22.14 7.39
C GLY A 142 8.96 -22.00 6.08
N ASP A 143 7.94 -21.15 6.06
CA ASP A 143 7.09 -20.89 4.89
C ASP A 143 7.45 -19.56 4.20
N SER A 144 8.70 -19.11 4.32
CA SER A 144 9.13 -17.83 3.78
C SER A 144 9.21 -17.84 2.26
N THR A 145 8.60 -16.82 1.66
CA THR A 145 8.62 -16.55 0.22
C THR A 145 10.02 -16.18 -0.32
N HIS A 146 10.99 -15.89 0.56
CA HIS A 146 12.40 -15.76 0.18
C HIS A 146 12.98 -17.05 -0.39
N TYR A 147 12.57 -18.21 0.14
CA TYR A 147 13.03 -19.51 -0.34
C TYR A 147 12.54 -19.82 -1.77
N ASP A 148 11.46 -19.17 -2.19
CA ASP A 148 10.92 -19.24 -3.55
C ASP A 148 11.51 -18.16 -4.48
N GLY A 149 12.42 -17.31 -3.99
CA GLY A 149 12.94 -16.15 -4.73
C GLY A 149 11.87 -15.12 -5.10
N ARG A 150 10.80 -15.03 -4.30
CA ARG A 150 9.67 -14.11 -4.54
C ARG A 150 9.73 -12.86 -3.67
N ALA A 151 10.61 -12.82 -2.69
CA ALA A 151 10.69 -11.75 -1.72
C ALA A 151 12.01 -10.99 -1.75
N ILE A 152 11.92 -9.71 -1.41
CA ILE A 152 13.03 -8.77 -1.33
C ILE A 152 12.88 -7.98 -0.03
N ASP A 153 13.97 -7.91 0.74
CA ASP A 153 14.07 -6.99 1.87
C ASP A 153 14.82 -5.73 1.44
N VAL A 154 14.24 -4.56 1.69
CA VAL A 154 14.85 -3.25 1.42
C VAL A 154 15.19 -2.57 2.75
N PHE A 155 16.48 -2.46 3.07
CA PHE A 155 16.94 -2.00 4.38
C PHE A 155 16.98 -0.48 4.52
N PHE A 156 16.45 0.00 5.65
CA PHE A 156 16.45 1.40 6.08
C PHE A 156 17.09 1.50 7.47
N ARG A 157 18.43 1.44 7.52
CA ARG A 157 19.20 1.34 8.77
C ARG A 157 20.03 2.60 9.06
N PRO A 158 20.19 2.98 10.34
CA PRO A 158 19.58 2.40 11.55
C PRO A 158 18.10 2.80 11.70
N VAL A 159 17.36 2.15 12.61
CA VAL A 159 15.97 2.54 12.91
C VAL A 159 15.95 3.98 13.44
N SER A 160 15.34 4.87 12.66
CA SER A 160 15.18 6.29 12.97
C SER A 160 13.92 6.81 12.28
N GLU A 161 13.38 7.94 12.74
CA GLU A 161 12.17 8.52 12.14
C GLU A 161 12.35 8.84 10.65
N GLU A 162 13.53 9.34 10.25
CA GLU A 162 13.82 9.62 8.84
C GLU A 162 13.87 8.33 8.00
N ASN A 163 14.56 7.30 8.48
CA ASN A 163 14.58 6.01 7.78
C ASN A 163 13.21 5.34 7.74
N ARG A 164 12.39 5.49 8.79
CA ARG A 164 10.99 5.06 8.79
C ARG A 164 10.19 5.79 7.74
N ARG A 165 10.37 7.10 7.58
CA ARG A 165 9.70 7.91 6.54
C ARG A 165 10.05 7.42 5.14
N GLN A 166 11.33 7.15 4.86
CA GLN A 166 11.77 6.60 3.58
C GLN A 166 11.19 5.19 3.32
N GLY A 167 11.15 4.32 4.34
CA GLY A 167 10.51 3.01 4.25
C GLY A 167 9.00 3.09 4.01
N TRP A 168 8.32 4.06 4.60
CA TRP A 168 6.90 4.32 4.34
C TRP A 168 6.65 4.86 2.92
N MET A 169 7.52 5.72 2.38
CA MET A 169 7.43 6.14 0.98
C MET A 169 7.50 4.93 0.02
N LEU A 170 8.45 4.03 0.25
CA LEU A 170 8.54 2.79 -0.54
C LEU A 170 7.30 1.91 -0.36
N SER A 171 6.86 1.71 0.88
CA SER A 171 5.69 0.89 1.20
C SER A 171 4.42 1.39 0.50
N HIS A 172 4.18 2.70 0.49
CA HIS A 172 3.05 3.30 -0.22
C HIS A 172 3.15 3.12 -1.73
N TRP A 173 4.34 3.29 -2.31
CA TRP A 173 4.58 3.04 -3.73
C TRP A 173 4.29 1.59 -4.10
N LEU A 174 4.79 0.63 -3.32
CA LEU A 174 4.53 -0.81 -3.53
C LEU A 174 3.02 -1.13 -3.50
N VAL A 175 2.28 -0.56 -2.56
CA VAL A 175 0.82 -0.76 -2.44
C VAL A 175 0.07 -0.11 -3.61
N ALA A 176 0.49 1.07 -4.05
CA ALA A 176 -0.09 1.74 -5.23
C ALA A 176 0.20 0.95 -6.52
N HIS A 177 1.38 0.36 -6.66
CA HIS A 177 1.81 -0.40 -7.84
C HIS A 177 1.55 -1.91 -7.75
N ALA A 178 0.83 -2.37 -6.73
CA ALA A 178 0.69 -3.80 -6.42
C ALA A 178 0.09 -4.63 -7.57
N ARG A 179 -0.82 -4.04 -8.36
CA ARG A 179 -1.43 -4.73 -9.52
C ARG A 179 -0.43 -4.92 -10.66
N ASP A 180 0.42 -3.94 -10.91
CA ASP A 180 1.36 -3.96 -12.04
C ASP A 180 2.48 -4.96 -11.81
N PHE A 181 2.95 -5.07 -10.57
CA PHE A 181 4.04 -5.96 -10.19
C PHE A 181 3.60 -7.23 -9.48
N ASN A 182 2.29 -7.48 -9.40
CA ASN A 182 1.72 -8.66 -8.74
C ASN A 182 2.23 -8.82 -7.28
N VAL A 183 2.32 -7.71 -6.56
CA VAL A 183 2.71 -7.71 -5.14
C VAL A 183 1.65 -8.46 -4.33
N GLN A 184 2.09 -9.38 -3.48
CA GLN A 184 1.25 -10.18 -2.59
C GLN A 184 1.17 -9.56 -1.20
N TYR A 185 2.32 -9.28 -0.58
CA TYR A 185 2.42 -8.62 0.73
C TYR A 185 3.45 -7.51 0.72
N VAL A 186 3.21 -6.52 1.59
CA VAL A 186 4.19 -5.53 2.03
C VAL A 186 4.15 -5.53 3.57
N ILE A 187 5.31 -5.67 4.22
CA ILE A 187 5.45 -5.68 5.68
C ILE A 187 6.50 -4.65 6.06
N PHE A 188 6.14 -3.73 6.95
CA PHE A 188 7.03 -2.70 7.44
C PHE A 188 6.52 -2.11 8.75
N ASP A 189 7.42 -1.80 9.69
CA ASP A 189 7.13 -0.96 10.86
C ASP A 189 5.96 -1.48 11.72
N ASP A 190 5.98 -2.78 12.04
CA ASP A 190 4.89 -3.53 12.70
C ASP A 190 3.54 -3.50 11.95
N ARG A 191 3.55 -3.24 10.64
CA ARG A 191 2.36 -3.25 9.80
C ARG A 191 2.51 -4.20 8.63
N PHE A 192 1.38 -4.73 8.15
CA PHE A 192 1.34 -5.39 6.86
C PHE A 192 0.14 -4.96 6.03
N TRP A 193 0.32 -5.01 4.71
CA TRP A 193 -0.72 -4.90 3.69
C TRP A 193 -0.71 -6.18 2.84
N SER A 194 -1.88 -6.58 2.32
CA SER A 194 -1.99 -7.76 1.46
C SER A 194 -2.95 -7.56 0.29
N ALA A 195 -2.55 -8.02 -0.89
CA ALA A 195 -3.39 -8.05 -2.08
C ALA A 195 -4.60 -9.01 -1.95
N HIS A 196 -4.56 -9.94 -0.98
CA HIS A 196 -5.67 -10.85 -0.70
C HIS A 196 -6.76 -10.22 0.19
N ILE A 197 -6.50 -9.06 0.80
CA ILE A 197 -7.47 -8.35 1.62
C ILE A 197 -8.15 -7.30 0.74
N SER A 198 -9.40 -7.54 0.34
CA SER A 198 -10.12 -6.69 -0.61
C SER A 198 -10.29 -5.24 -0.15
N ARG A 199 -10.45 -5.01 1.16
CA ARG A 199 -10.47 -3.65 1.74
C ARG A 199 -9.09 -3.00 1.71
N GLY A 200 -8.04 -3.80 1.69
CA GLY A 200 -6.65 -3.38 1.53
C GLY A 200 -6.19 -2.37 2.56
N GLN A 201 -6.65 -2.50 3.81
CA GLN A 201 -6.20 -1.68 4.95
C GLN A 201 -4.87 -2.22 5.49
N TRP A 202 -4.09 -1.37 6.15
CA TRP A 202 -2.94 -1.81 6.95
C TRP A 202 -3.40 -2.52 8.22
N HIS A 203 -2.74 -3.61 8.56
CA HIS A 203 -3.00 -4.43 9.74
C HIS A 203 -1.77 -4.48 10.64
N ASP A 204 -1.96 -4.72 11.94
CA ASP A 204 -0.84 -4.98 12.85
C ASP A 204 -0.11 -6.26 12.41
N TYR A 205 1.23 -6.21 12.40
CA TYR A 205 2.08 -7.36 12.17
C TYR A 205 2.59 -7.91 13.51
N ASP A 206 2.17 -9.12 13.86
CA ASP A 206 2.55 -9.79 15.09
C ASP A 206 3.86 -10.58 14.91
N ALA A 207 4.99 -9.96 15.25
CA ALA A 207 6.30 -10.61 15.19
C ALA A 207 6.46 -11.77 16.19
N PRO A 208 7.10 -12.89 15.82
CA PRO A 208 7.32 -14.02 16.72
C PRO A 208 8.29 -13.67 17.86
N ALA A 209 8.19 -14.40 18.98
CA ALA A 209 9.09 -14.26 20.12
C ALA A 209 10.40 -15.08 19.94
N PRO A 210 11.58 -14.59 20.39
CA PRO A 210 11.79 -13.28 20.98
C PRO A 210 11.75 -12.17 19.93
N SER A 211 11.03 -11.09 20.23
CA SER A 211 10.88 -9.97 19.30
C SER A 211 12.12 -9.06 19.30
N ASN A 212 12.47 -8.53 18.12
CA ASN A 212 13.53 -7.54 17.92
C ASN A 212 13.17 -6.68 16.69
N GLU A 213 13.98 -5.64 16.43
CA GLU A 213 13.73 -4.68 15.34
C GLU A 213 13.63 -5.35 13.96
N ILE A 214 14.43 -6.40 13.72
CA ILE A 214 14.45 -7.14 12.45
C ILE A 214 13.17 -7.95 12.30
N LEU A 215 12.81 -8.76 13.31
CA LEU A 215 11.59 -9.58 13.24
C LEU A 215 10.31 -8.74 13.18
N ARG A 216 10.36 -7.50 13.68
CA ARG A 216 9.27 -6.50 13.62
C ARG A 216 9.27 -5.68 12.33
N HIS A 217 10.23 -5.91 11.42
CA HIS A 217 10.38 -5.16 10.18
C HIS A 217 10.53 -3.64 10.41
N LEU A 218 11.16 -3.23 11.51
CA LEU A 218 11.38 -1.80 11.81
C LEU A 218 12.54 -1.22 11.02
N ASP A 219 13.43 -2.07 10.50
CA ASP A 219 14.67 -1.68 9.83
C ASP A 219 14.69 -2.06 8.33
N HIS A 220 13.62 -2.66 7.81
CA HIS A 220 13.47 -3.00 6.40
C HIS A 220 12.02 -3.15 5.97
N VAL A 221 11.74 -2.77 4.73
CA VAL A 221 10.48 -3.10 4.05
C VAL A 221 10.66 -4.49 3.44
N HIS A 222 9.83 -5.44 3.85
CA HIS A 222 9.69 -6.72 3.17
C HIS A 222 8.59 -6.62 2.12
N VAL A 223 8.87 -7.08 0.91
CA VAL A 223 7.87 -7.22 -0.14
C VAL A 223 8.01 -8.55 -0.83
N ASP A 224 6.89 -9.21 -1.09
CA ASP A 224 6.87 -10.41 -1.92
C ASP A 224 5.79 -10.36 -3.00
N VAL A 225 6.05 -11.06 -4.10
CA VAL A 225 5.16 -11.15 -5.25
C VAL A 225 4.42 -12.49 -5.29
N LEU A 226 3.25 -12.51 -5.92
CA LEU A 226 2.46 -13.72 -6.13
C LEU A 226 3.31 -14.82 -6.76
N GLY A 227 3.16 -16.06 -6.29
CA GLY A 227 3.89 -17.22 -6.82
C GLY A 227 3.33 -17.78 -8.11
N GLY A 228 2.04 -17.56 -8.35
CA GLY A 228 1.28 -18.29 -9.36
C GLY A 228 0.81 -19.65 -8.86
N ASP A 229 -0.08 -20.26 -9.63
CA ASP A 229 -0.69 -21.55 -9.32
C ASP A 229 -0.28 -22.55 -10.41
N ALA A 230 0.04 -23.78 -10.01
CA ALA A 230 0.22 -24.85 -10.97
C ALA A 230 -1.16 -25.22 -11.54
N SER A 231 -1.40 -24.89 -12.81
CA SER A 231 -2.59 -25.28 -13.57
C SER A 231 -2.76 -26.79 -13.68
#